data_AF-A0A3D4A6C4-F1
#
_entry.id   AF-A0A3D4A6C4-F1
#
_cell.length_a   1.000
_cell.length_b   1.000
_cell.length_c   1.000
_cell.angle_alpha   90.00
_cell.angle_beta   90.00
_cell.angle_gamma   90.00
#
_symmetry.space_group_name_H-M   'P 1'
#
loop_
_entity.id
_entity.type
_entity.pdbx_description
1 polymer ?
#
loop_
_entity_poly.entity_id
_entity_poly.type
_entity_poly.pdbx_seq_one_letter_code
_entity_poly.pdbx_strand_id
1 'polypeptide(L)'
;QDQLNQVAGTTYPELLRAAIDGTNRALNDVNRPTIDLNMQQLDERHMGQLLQFLMIATVAEGKLLGINPYGQPGVEAYKQNMKSILDMDS
;
A
#
# COMPACT_ATOMS: atom_id res chain seq x y z
N GLN A 1 35.50 -1.85 -11.12
CA GLN A 1 35.46 -1.77 -9.64
C GLN A 1 34.07 -1.27 -9.27
N ASP A 2 33.35 -1.98 -8.40
CA ASP A 2 31.90 -1.79 -8.13
C ASP A 2 31.52 -0.54 -7.33
N GLN A 3 32.44 0.42 -7.13
CA GLN A 3 32.22 1.71 -6.44
C GLN A 3 31.65 1.64 -5.01
N LEU A 4 31.44 0.45 -4.45
CA LEU A 4 30.92 0.21 -3.09
C LEU A 4 31.79 0.81 -1.97
N ASN A 5 33.05 1.15 -2.26
CA ASN A 5 33.91 1.87 -1.31
C ASN A 5 33.37 3.27 -0.96
N GLN A 6 32.51 3.87 -1.79
CA GLN A 6 31.92 5.19 -1.53
C GLN A 6 30.88 5.18 -0.40
N VAL A 7 30.32 4.00 -0.08
CA VAL A 7 29.38 3.81 1.04
C VAL A 7 30.03 3.08 2.22
N ALA A 8 31.35 2.90 2.18
CA ALA A 8 32.09 2.30 3.28
C ALA A 8 31.99 3.18 4.53
N GLY A 9 31.47 2.61 5.62
CA GLY A 9 31.24 3.32 6.88
C GLY A 9 29.82 3.87 7.05
N THR A 10 28.96 3.81 6.02
CA THR A 10 27.54 4.12 6.15
C THR A 10 26.79 2.92 6.72
N THR A 11 25.97 3.15 7.74
CA THR A 11 25.12 2.11 8.31
C THR A 11 23.91 1.82 7.41
N TYR A 12 23.36 0.62 7.48
CA TYR A 12 22.15 0.27 6.73
C TYR A 12 20.97 1.24 6.95
N PRO A 13 20.65 1.66 8.20
CA PRO A 13 19.59 2.64 8.42
C PRO A 13 19.83 3.99 7.74
N GLU A 14 21.08 4.48 7.74
CA GLU A 14 21.43 5.73 7.05
C GLU A 14 21.27 5.58 5.53
N LEU A 15 21.71 4.45 4.98
CA LEU A 15 21.55 4.15 3.55
C LEU A 15 20.08 4.09 3.14
N LEU A 16 19.24 3.40 3.93
CA LEU A 16 17.80 3.30 3.68
C LEU A 16 17.11 4.65 3.79
N ARG A 17 17.47 5.47 4.78
CA ARG A 17 16.93 6.83 4.92
C ARG A 17 17.28 7.69 3.70
N ALA A 18 18.54 7.64 3.25
CA ALA A 18 18.95 8.35 2.05
C ALA A 18 18.20 7.87 0.79
N ALA A 19 17.92 6.57 0.68
CA ALA A 19 17.14 6.02 -0.43
C ALA A 19 15.67 6.50 -0.41
N ILE A 20 15.02 6.54 0.75
CA ILE A 20 13.66 7.08 0.92
C ILE A 20 13.63 8.57 0.56
N ASP A 21 14.53 9.37 1.14
CA ASP A 21 14.60 10.81 0.91
C ASP A 21 14.89 11.13 -0.57
N GLY A 22 15.81 10.40 -1.20
CA GLY A 22 16.14 10.53 -2.62
C GLY A 22 14.95 10.20 -3.52
N THR A 23 14.22 9.13 -3.21
CA THR A 23 13.03 8.72 -3.98
C THR A 23 11.91 9.75 -3.85
N ASN A 24 11.63 10.23 -2.64
CA ASN A 24 10.61 11.25 -2.40
C ASN A 24 10.95 12.57 -3.12
N ARG A 25 12.22 12.99 -3.13
CA ARG A 25 12.67 14.16 -3.90
C ARG A 25 12.44 13.98 -5.40
N ALA A 26 12.88 12.85 -5.96
CA ALA A 26 12.73 12.59 -7.39
C ALA A 26 11.26 12.57 -7.84
N LEU A 27 10.35 12.01 -7.02
CA LEU A 27 8.92 12.04 -7.30
C LEU A 27 8.32 13.45 -7.17
N ASN A 28 8.76 14.21 -6.17
CA ASN A 28 8.34 15.60 -6.01
C ASN A 28 8.80 16.50 -7.17
N ASP A 29 10.00 16.29 -7.71
CA ASP A 29 10.54 17.05 -8.85
C ASP A 29 9.69 16.89 -10.12
N VAL A 30 8.95 15.77 -10.24
CA VAL A 30 8.01 15.52 -11.33
C VAL A 30 6.55 15.71 -10.92
N ASN A 31 6.30 16.43 -9.83
CA ASN A 31 4.97 16.73 -9.27
C ASN A 31 4.12 15.48 -9.00
N ARG A 32 4.76 14.37 -8.62
CA ARG A 32 4.07 13.15 -8.19
C ARG A 32 3.94 13.16 -6.66
N PRO A 33 2.75 13.38 -6.10
CA PRO A 33 2.58 13.43 -4.65
C PRO A 33 2.80 12.06 -4.01
N THR A 34 3.43 12.05 -2.84
CA THR A 34 3.65 10.87 -2.00
C THR A 34 3.19 11.14 -0.56
N ILE A 35 3.01 10.07 0.21
CA ILE A 35 2.67 10.11 1.64
C ILE A 35 3.53 9.06 2.34
N ASP A 36 4.17 9.45 3.44
CA ASP A 36 4.91 8.54 4.30
C ASP A 36 4.06 8.18 5.54
N LEU A 37 3.86 6.89 5.78
CA LEU A 37 3.24 6.36 7.00
C LEU A 37 4.35 5.87 7.94
N ASN A 38 4.69 6.68 8.94
CA ASN A 38 5.78 6.40 9.86
C ASN A 38 5.30 5.66 11.11
N MET A 39 5.68 4.39 11.24
CA MET A 39 5.45 3.60 12.45
C MET A 39 6.61 3.73 13.42
N GLN A 40 6.34 3.96 14.71
CA GLN A 40 7.40 4.07 15.72
C GLN A 40 8.06 2.73 16.01
N GLN A 41 7.27 1.66 16.07
CA GLN A 41 7.73 0.30 16.37
C GLN A 41 6.91 -0.71 15.57
N LEU A 42 7.51 -1.88 15.31
CA LEU A 42 6.83 -3.01 14.71
C LEU A 42 6.38 -3.97 15.82
N ASP A 43 5.19 -3.71 16.36
CA ASP A 43 4.54 -4.53 17.38
C ASP A 43 3.03 -4.64 17.09
N GLU A 44 2.32 -5.46 17.86
CA GLU A 44 0.91 -5.73 17.68
C GLU A 44 0.04 -4.47 17.85
N ARG A 45 0.46 -3.54 18.72
CA ARG A 45 -0.27 -2.30 18.99
C ARG A 45 -0.21 -1.36 17.79
N HIS A 46 0.98 -1.08 17.28
CA HIS A 46 1.19 -0.18 16.14
C HIS A 46 0.65 -0.80 14.85
N MET A 47 0.76 -2.12 14.69
CA MET A 47 0.10 -2.82 13.60
C MET A 47 -1.42 -2.68 13.65
N GLY A 48 -2.02 -2.85 14.84
CA GLY A 48 -3.46 -2.62 15.02
C GLY A 48 -3.90 -1.19 14.66
N GLN A 49 -3.09 -0.19 15.03
CA GLN A 49 -3.33 1.21 14.66
C GLN A 49 -3.28 1.42 13.15
N LEU A 50 -2.26 0.88 12.47
CA LEU A 50 -2.12 0.98 11.01
C LEU A 50 -3.33 0.34 10.30
N LEU A 51 -3.71 -0.88 10.71
CA LEU A 51 -4.85 -1.57 10.11
C LEU A 51 -6.16 -0.79 10.33
N GLN A 52 -6.40 -0.30 11.55
CA GLN A 52 -7.59 0.50 11.84
C GLN A 52 -7.62 1.80 11.05
N PHE A 53 -6.48 2.48 10.92
CA PHE A 53 -6.34 3.67 10.10
C PHE A 53 -6.69 3.40 8.64
N LEU A 54 -6.13 2.33 8.05
CA LEU A 54 -6.40 1.97 6.65
C LEU A 54 -7.86 1.55 6.42
N MET A 55 -8.48 0.83 7.36
CA MET A 55 -9.92 0.50 7.29
C MET A 55 -10.79 1.75 7.29
N ILE A 56 -10.49 2.74 8.15
CA ILE A 56 -11.21 4.01 8.20
C ILE A 56 -10.97 4.81 6.91
N ALA A 57 -9.74 4.87 6.42
CA ALA A 57 -9.39 5.57 5.19
C ALA A 57 -10.18 5.04 3.99
N THR A 58 -10.27 3.72 3.82
CA THR A 58 -11.08 3.07 2.77
C THR A 58 -12.55 3.46 2.85
N VAL A 59 -13.14 3.45 4.06
CA VAL A 59 -14.55 3.84 4.25
C VAL A 59 -14.76 5.32 3.95
N ALA A 60 -13.84 6.18 4.39
CA ALA A 60 -13.90 7.61 4.13
C ALA A 60 -13.79 7.91 2.62
N GLU A 61 -12.85 7.27 1.92
CA GLU A 61 -12.69 7.37 0.47
C GLU A 61 -13.96 6.91 -0.27
N GLY A 62 -14.50 5.74 0.06
CA GLY A 62 -15.73 5.25 -0.57
C GLY A 62 -16.90 6.21 -0.40
N LYS A 63 -17.05 6.81 0.79
CA LYS A 63 -18.05 7.86 1.03
C LYS A 63 -17.80 9.12 0.20
N LEU A 64 -16.54 9.58 0.10
CA LEU A 64 -16.17 10.74 -0.70
C LEU A 64 -16.42 10.52 -2.20
N LEU A 65 -16.21 9.29 -2.68
CA LEU A 65 -16.47 8.89 -4.06
C LEU A 65 -17.95 8.57 -4.35
N GLY A 66 -18.82 8.59 -3.33
CA GLY A 66 -20.25 8.28 -3.48
C GLY A 66 -20.54 6.80 -3.78
N ILE A 67 -19.62 5.90 -3.46
CA ILE A 67 -19.78 4.45 -3.64
C ILE A 67 -20.07 3.76 -2.30
N ASN A 68 -20.61 2.54 -2.35
CA ASN A 68 -20.75 1.71 -1.15
C ASN A 68 -19.42 1.02 -0.83
N PRO A 69 -18.69 1.41 0.24
CA PRO A 69 -17.39 0.80 0.57
C PRO A 69 -17.50 -0.63 1.12
N TYR A 70 -18.73 -1.11 1.39
CA TYR A 70 -18.99 -2.45 1.91
C TYR A 70 -19.61 -3.39 0.87
N GLY A 71 -19.90 -2.88 -0.34
CA GLY A 71 -20.46 -3.67 -1.43
C GLY A 71 -19.37 -4.33 -2.28
N GLN A 72 -19.64 -5.55 -2.75
CA GLN A 72 -18.74 -6.28 -3.65
C GLN A 72 -19.45 -6.83 -4.89
N PRO A 73 -20.12 -5.98 -5.70
CA PRO A 73 -20.95 -6.47 -6.82
C PRO A 73 -20.14 -7.19 -7.92
N GLY A 74 -18.87 -6.84 -8.12
CA GLY A 74 -18.03 -7.42 -9.18
C GLY A 74 -17.70 -8.90 -9.02
N VAL A 75 -17.90 -9.47 -7.83
CA VAL A 75 -17.57 -10.89 -7.56
C VAL A 75 -18.65 -11.84 -8.02
N GLU A 76 -19.90 -11.38 -8.16
CA GLU A 76 -21.01 -12.26 -8.50
C GLU A 76 -20.96 -12.70 -9.97
N ALA A 77 -20.48 -11.83 -10.86
CA ALA A 77 -20.35 -12.13 -12.29
C ALA A 77 -19.40 -13.31 -12.55
N TYR A 78 -18.21 -13.34 -11.91
CA TYR A 78 -17.29 -14.47 -12.12
C TYR A 78 -17.83 -15.77 -11.49
N LYS A 79 -18.51 -15.69 -10.33
CA LYS A 79 -19.12 -16.86 -9.70
C LYS A 79 -20.19 -17.48 -10.58
N GLN A 80 -21.02 -16.67 -11.24
CA GLN A 80 -22.05 -17.14 -12.18
C GLN A 80 -21.41 -17.81 -13.41
N ASN A 81 -20.42 -17.16 -14.02
CA ASN A 81 -19.69 -17.74 -15.17
C ASN A 81 -19.01 -19.06 -14.79
N MET A 82 -18.39 -19.14 -13.62
CA MET A 82 -17.74 -20.35 -13.13
C MET A 82 -18.75 -21.51 -12.95
N LYS A 83 -19.92 -21.25 -12.35
CA LYS A 83 -20.96 -22.28 -12.20
C LYS A 83 -21.45 -22.82 -13.55
N SER A 84 -21.67 -21.92 -14.52
CA SER A 84 -22.09 -22.29 -15.86
C SER A 84 -21.03 -23.11 -16.60
N ILE A 85 -19.74 -22.75 -16.49
CA ILE A 85 -18.63 -23.49 -17.13
C ILE A 85 -18.47 -24.89 -16.52
N LEU A 86 -18.70 -25.03 -15.21
CA LEU A 86 -18.52 -26.29 -14.48
C LEU A 86 -19.79 -27.15 -14.44
N ASP A 87 -20.85 -26.76 -15.13
CA ASP A 87 -22.15 -27.46 -15.17
C ASP A 87 -22.72 -27.73 -13.76
N MET A 88 -22.40 -26.86 -12.80
CA MET A 88 -22.80 -26.99 -11.39
C MET A 88 -24.27 -26.65 -11.14
N ASP A 89 -25.01 -26.29 -12.18
CA ASP A 89 -26.45 -26.03 -12.16
C ASP A 89 -27.28 -27.30 -12.49
N SER A 90 -26.63 -28.49 -12.56
CA SER A 90 -27.25 -29.82 -12.78
C SER A 90 -27.67 -30.52 -11.49
#